data_AF-A0A3M0JMH4-F1
#
_entry.id   AF-A0A3M0JMH4-F1
#
_cell.length_a   1.000
_cell.length_b   1.000
_cell.length_c   1.000
_cell.angle_alpha   90.00
_cell.angle_beta   90.00
_cell.angle_gamma   90.00
#
_symmetry.space_group_name_H-M   'P 1'
#
loop_
_entity.id
_entity.type
_entity.pdbx_description
1 polymer ?
#
loop_
_entity_poly.entity_id
_entity_poly.type
_entity_poly.pdbx_seq_one_letter_code
_entity_poly.pdbx_strand_id
1 'polypeptide(L)'
;MEGARAGGGTAHVSFVCQRCCQPLKLDTSFKVLDRLTIQELTAPLVTAAPARPGDLHEEESALTEVRRARARRGEAAAPPGPPVTGDLFDIMSGQTDVDHPLCEECTDTLLDQLDTQLNITENECQNYKRCLEILEQMNEDDKEKLQAELKELALEEEQLIQELEDVEKNRKIVAEDFERVRAEAERLEQEEAQYQKEYCEFKRQQLELDDELKSVDNQMRYAQMQLDKLKKTNVFNATFHIWHSGQFGTINNFRLGRLPSVPVEWNEINAAWGQTVLLLHALANKMGLKFQRYRLVPFGNHSYLESLTDKSKELPLYCSGGLRFFWDNKFDHAMVAFLDCVQQFKEEVEKANARLEKQNITNMGNNVEKLPEFCLVIKE
;
A
#
# COMPACT_ATOMS: atom_id res chain seq x y z
N MET A 1 -84.12 -16.89 -76.78
CA MET A 1 -82.75 -16.40 -77.05
C MET A 1 -81.91 -16.70 -75.83
N GLU A 2 -80.70 -17.16 -76.09
CA GLU A 2 -79.77 -17.87 -75.21
C GLU A 2 -79.16 -17.05 -74.07
N GLY A 3 -78.56 -17.79 -73.12
CA GLY A 3 -77.42 -17.37 -72.28
C GLY A 3 -77.70 -17.48 -70.78
N ALA A 4 -76.87 -18.04 -69.89
CA ALA A 4 -75.61 -18.78 -69.96
C ALA A 4 -75.39 -19.42 -68.55
N ARG A 5 -74.52 -20.44 -68.46
CA ARG A 5 -74.19 -21.26 -67.28
C ARG A 5 -73.73 -20.47 -66.03
N ALA A 6 -74.05 -21.01 -64.84
CA ALA A 6 -73.14 -21.03 -63.69
C ALA A 6 -73.35 -22.34 -62.90
N GLY A 7 -72.26 -23.09 -62.71
CA GLY A 7 -72.25 -24.44 -62.14
C GLY A 7 -72.44 -24.49 -60.63
N GLY A 8 -72.87 -25.66 -60.17
CA GLY A 8 -73.08 -25.97 -58.77
C GLY A 8 -71.79 -26.03 -57.95
N GLY A 9 -71.93 -25.65 -56.68
CA GLY A 9 -71.00 -25.96 -55.62
C GLY A 9 -71.79 -26.36 -54.39
N THR A 10 -72.21 -27.63 -54.30
CA THR A 10 -72.61 -28.21 -53.03
C THR A 10 -71.33 -28.35 -52.20
N ALA A 11 -71.11 -27.46 -51.23
CA ALA A 11 -70.03 -27.60 -50.28
C ALA A 11 -70.22 -28.94 -49.54
N HIS A 12 -69.45 -29.94 -49.94
CA HIS A 12 -69.46 -31.24 -49.28
C HIS A 12 -68.72 -31.03 -47.95
N VAL A 13 -69.47 -30.83 -46.87
CA VAL A 13 -68.89 -30.78 -45.53
C VAL A 13 -68.30 -32.17 -45.27
N SER A 14 -66.96 -32.29 -45.32
CA SER A 14 -66.27 -33.51 -44.93
C SER A 14 -66.13 -33.51 -43.43
N PHE A 15 -66.98 -34.28 -42.75
CA PHE A 15 -66.82 -34.55 -41.34
C PHE A 15 -65.56 -35.40 -41.19
N VAL A 16 -64.64 -34.96 -40.35
CA VAL A 16 -63.38 -35.64 -40.11
C VAL A 16 -63.31 -36.08 -38.66
N CYS A 17 -62.72 -37.24 -38.42
CA CYS A 17 -62.37 -37.67 -37.08
C CYS A 17 -61.47 -36.60 -36.46
N GLN A 18 -61.82 -36.08 -35.29
CA GLN A 18 -61.01 -35.03 -34.65
C GLN A 18 -59.61 -35.53 -34.25
N ARG A 19 -59.44 -36.85 -34.04
CA ARG A 19 -58.17 -37.45 -33.60
C ARG A 19 -57.21 -37.79 -34.74
N CYS A 20 -57.72 -38.31 -35.86
CA CYS A 20 -56.87 -38.74 -37.00
C CYS A 20 -57.11 -37.97 -38.30
N CYS A 21 -58.02 -36.99 -38.30
CA CYS A 21 -58.41 -36.17 -39.44
C CYS A 21 -58.92 -36.96 -40.67
N GLN A 22 -59.26 -38.24 -40.50
CA GLN A 22 -59.82 -39.06 -41.58
C GLN A 22 -61.31 -38.75 -41.79
N PRO A 23 -61.81 -38.76 -43.04
CA PRO A 23 -63.21 -38.48 -43.34
C PRO A 23 -64.14 -39.55 -42.76
N LEU A 24 -65.08 -39.13 -41.94
CA LEU A 24 -66.11 -39.97 -41.34
C LEU A 24 -67.18 -40.32 -42.38
N LYS A 25 -67.52 -41.60 -42.47
CA LYS A 25 -68.66 -42.07 -43.26
C LYS A 25 -69.94 -41.85 -42.45
N LEU A 26 -70.59 -40.70 -42.65
CA LEU A 26 -71.92 -40.47 -42.09
C LEU A 26 -72.96 -41.28 -42.86
N ASP A 27 -73.88 -41.89 -42.13
CA ASP A 27 -75.06 -42.54 -42.70
C ASP A 27 -75.89 -41.52 -43.51
N THR A 28 -76.51 -41.97 -44.60
CA THR A 28 -77.26 -41.11 -45.53
C THR A 28 -78.38 -40.30 -44.86
N SER A 29 -78.82 -40.71 -43.68
CA SER A 29 -79.82 -40.05 -42.85
C SER A 29 -79.39 -38.67 -42.30
N PHE A 30 -78.08 -38.41 -42.15
CA PHE A 30 -77.57 -37.11 -41.66
C PHE A 30 -77.51 -36.01 -42.73
N LYS A 31 -77.71 -36.36 -44.00
CA LYS A 31 -77.74 -35.37 -45.10
C LYS A 31 -79.07 -34.61 -45.19
N VAL A 32 -80.10 -35.06 -44.45
CA VAL A 32 -81.45 -34.49 -44.44
C VAL A 32 -81.95 -34.38 -43.01
N LEU A 33 -81.40 -33.44 -42.24
CA LEU A 33 -81.90 -33.10 -40.90
C LEU A 33 -82.68 -31.79 -41.00
N ASP A 34 -83.94 -31.80 -40.52
CA ASP A 34 -84.78 -30.62 -40.50
C ASP A 34 -84.39 -29.70 -39.32
N ARG A 35 -84.65 -28.40 -39.46
CA ARG A 35 -84.13 -27.38 -38.54
C ARG A 35 -84.62 -27.52 -37.09
N LEU A 36 -85.81 -28.10 -36.92
CA LEU A 36 -86.42 -28.42 -35.62
C LEU A 36 -85.72 -29.59 -34.91
N THR A 37 -85.35 -30.63 -35.66
CA THR A 37 -84.68 -31.83 -35.12
C THR A 37 -83.28 -31.48 -34.61
N ILE A 38 -82.59 -30.58 -35.31
CA ILE A 38 -81.31 -30.03 -34.87
C ILE A 38 -81.48 -29.27 -33.54
N GLN A 39 -82.55 -28.48 -33.40
CA GLN A 39 -82.82 -27.69 -32.19
C GLN A 39 -83.13 -28.56 -30.96
N GLU A 40 -83.80 -29.70 -31.15
CA GLU A 40 -84.03 -30.69 -30.07
C GLU A 40 -82.76 -31.43 -29.67
N LEU A 41 -81.89 -31.79 -30.62
CA LEU A 41 -80.60 -32.43 -30.35
C LEU A 41 -79.58 -31.48 -29.69
N THR A 42 -79.80 -30.16 -29.81
CA THR A 42 -78.96 -29.11 -29.22
C THR A 42 -79.47 -28.64 -27.85
N ALA A 43 -80.58 -29.21 -27.36
CA ALA A 43 -81.12 -28.86 -26.04
C ALA A 43 -80.19 -29.39 -24.93
N PRO A 44 -79.83 -28.56 -23.92
CA PRO A 44 -78.98 -29.01 -22.82
C PRO A 44 -79.60 -30.21 -22.11
N LEU A 45 -78.87 -31.32 -22.02
CA LEU A 45 -79.25 -32.43 -21.15
C LEU A 45 -79.11 -31.94 -19.70
N VAL A 46 -80.23 -31.85 -18.99
CA VAL A 46 -80.26 -31.50 -17.57
C VAL A 46 -79.44 -32.54 -16.80
N THR A 47 -78.21 -32.18 -16.43
CA THR A 47 -77.44 -32.96 -15.46
C THR A 47 -78.00 -32.66 -14.08
N ALA A 48 -78.62 -33.68 -13.48
CA ALA A 48 -79.04 -33.64 -12.09
C ALA A 48 -77.79 -33.51 -11.21
N ALA A 49 -77.61 -32.33 -10.59
CA ALA A 49 -76.57 -32.12 -9.60
C ALA A 49 -76.83 -32.98 -8.35
N PRO A 50 -75.83 -33.70 -7.80
CA PRO A 50 -75.91 -34.18 -6.43
C PRO A 50 -75.58 -33.03 -5.45
N ALA A 51 -76.19 -33.10 -4.27
CA ALA A 51 -76.23 -32.05 -3.28
C ALA A 51 -75.03 -32.05 -2.29
N ARG A 52 -74.42 -30.86 -2.09
CA ARG A 52 -73.77 -30.27 -0.87
C ARG A 52 -72.66 -31.08 -0.15
N PRO A 53 -71.88 -30.54 0.84
CA PRO A 53 -71.80 -29.20 1.47
C PRO A 53 -70.35 -28.63 1.68
N GLY A 54 -70.23 -27.40 2.21
CA GLY A 54 -69.22 -27.06 3.24
C GLY A 54 -68.02 -26.19 2.87
N ASP A 55 -67.70 -25.23 3.76
CA ASP A 55 -66.72 -24.13 3.71
C ASP A 55 -65.24 -24.49 3.48
N LEU A 56 -64.46 -23.56 2.87
CA LEU A 56 -63.31 -22.85 3.50
C LEU A 56 -62.54 -21.97 2.47
N HIS A 57 -61.99 -20.87 3.00
CA HIS A 57 -60.97 -19.92 2.48
C HIS A 57 -59.77 -20.63 1.79
N GLU A 58 -58.86 -20.04 1.00
CA GLU A 58 -58.46 -18.69 0.59
C GLU A 58 -57.44 -18.87 -0.56
N GLU A 59 -57.15 -17.78 -1.29
CA GLU A 59 -55.88 -17.48 -1.97
C GLU A 59 -55.22 -18.52 -2.90
N GLU A 60 -55.37 -18.30 -4.21
CA GLU A 60 -54.23 -18.45 -5.13
C GLU A 60 -54.33 -17.42 -6.27
N SER A 61 -53.84 -16.22 -5.98
CA SER A 61 -53.63 -15.15 -6.95
C SER A 61 -52.17 -15.20 -7.41
N ALA A 62 -51.90 -15.94 -8.48
CA ALA A 62 -50.77 -15.71 -9.38
C ALA A 62 -50.81 -16.71 -10.54
N LEU A 63 -51.58 -16.42 -11.60
CA LEU A 63 -51.34 -16.95 -12.96
C LEU A 63 -52.24 -16.30 -14.04
N THR A 64 -52.99 -15.25 -13.69
CA THR A 64 -53.95 -14.57 -14.58
C THR A 64 -53.35 -13.45 -15.45
N GLU A 65 -52.03 -13.41 -15.65
CA GLU A 65 -51.39 -12.38 -16.49
C GLU A 65 -50.74 -12.88 -17.81
N VAL A 66 -50.79 -14.18 -18.13
CA VAL A 66 -50.17 -14.69 -19.38
C VAL A 66 -51.17 -15.06 -20.49
N ARG A 67 -52.49 -14.93 -20.25
CA ARG A 67 -53.52 -15.38 -21.23
C ARG A 67 -54.40 -14.30 -21.85
N ARG A 68 -54.07 -13.01 -21.71
CA ARG A 68 -54.77 -11.91 -22.44
C ARG A 68 -53.97 -11.25 -23.57
N ALA A 69 -52.80 -11.79 -23.92
CA ALA A 69 -51.94 -11.21 -24.95
C ALA A 69 -51.70 -12.13 -26.16
N ARG A 70 -52.75 -12.69 -26.77
CA ARG A 70 -52.64 -13.20 -28.16
C ARG A 70 -53.98 -13.35 -28.89
N ALA A 71 -54.73 -12.25 -29.01
CA ALA A 71 -55.86 -12.19 -29.95
C ALA A 71 -56.08 -10.76 -30.45
N ARG A 72 -55.09 -10.21 -31.16
CA ARG A 72 -55.29 -9.09 -32.10
C ARG A 72 -54.29 -9.22 -33.24
N ARG A 73 -54.65 -9.96 -34.28
CA ARG A 73 -54.12 -9.80 -35.64
C ARG A 73 -55.13 -10.38 -36.63
N GLY A 74 -55.72 -9.51 -37.45
CA GLY A 74 -56.23 -9.83 -38.78
C GLY A 74 -57.65 -10.38 -38.87
N GLU A 75 -58.66 -9.56 -38.60
CA GLU A 75 -59.97 -9.74 -39.26
C GLU A 75 -59.85 -9.24 -40.71
N ALA A 76 -59.80 -10.19 -41.64
CA ALA A 76 -60.27 -9.99 -43.00
C ALA A 76 -61.62 -10.71 -43.12
N ALA A 77 -62.69 -9.94 -43.30
CA ALA A 77 -64.03 -10.44 -43.49
C ALA A 77 -64.20 -11.09 -44.88
N ALA A 78 -64.76 -12.31 -44.91
CA ALA A 78 -65.36 -12.97 -46.08
C ALA A 78 -66.38 -14.03 -45.58
N PRO A 79 -67.38 -14.43 -46.39
CA PRO A 79 -68.82 -14.23 -46.16
C PRO A 79 -69.52 -15.32 -45.31
N PRO A 80 -70.77 -15.10 -44.85
CA PRO A 80 -71.51 -16.07 -44.03
C PRO A 80 -72.01 -17.25 -44.87
N GLY A 81 -71.53 -18.46 -44.56
CA GLY A 81 -72.17 -19.73 -44.88
C GLY A 81 -73.15 -20.16 -43.77
N PRO A 82 -74.08 -21.10 -44.00
CA PRO A 82 -75.20 -21.36 -43.10
C PRO A 82 -74.74 -21.85 -41.71
N PRO A 83 -75.29 -21.30 -40.61
CA PRO A 83 -74.72 -21.43 -39.25
C PRO A 83 -75.35 -22.58 -38.43
N VAL A 84 -75.57 -23.76 -39.02
CA VAL A 84 -76.44 -24.77 -38.33
C VAL A 84 -75.74 -26.12 -38.07
N THR A 85 -74.61 -26.41 -38.72
CA THR A 85 -73.91 -27.70 -38.55
C THR A 85 -72.57 -27.60 -37.83
N GLY A 86 -72.01 -26.40 -37.70
CA GLY A 86 -70.80 -26.14 -36.88
C GLY A 86 -71.12 -26.14 -35.39
N ASP A 87 -72.26 -25.53 -35.00
CA ASP A 87 -72.73 -25.49 -33.62
C ASP A 87 -72.96 -26.89 -33.03
N LEU A 88 -73.46 -27.84 -33.84
CA LEU A 88 -73.66 -29.22 -33.37
C LEU A 88 -72.33 -29.93 -33.02
N PHE A 89 -71.26 -29.60 -33.75
CA PHE A 89 -69.93 -30.20 -33.58
C PHE A 89 -69.21 -29.59 -32.37
N ASP A 90 -69.31 -28.27 -32.18
CA ASP A 90 -68.78 -27.57 -31.01
C ASP A 90 -69.53 -27.96 -29.73
N ILE A 91 -70.84 -28.26 -29.80
CA ILE A 91 -71.63 -28.65 -28.64
C ILE A 91 -71.37 -30.10 -28.23
N MET A 92 -71.14 -31.01 -29.19
CA MET A 92 -70.71 -32.38 -28.91
C MET A 92 -69.28 -32.46 -28.36
N SER A 93 -68.39 -31.56 -28.81
CA SER A 93 -67.02 -31.44 -28.31
C SER A 93 -66.93 -30.66 -26.99
N GLY A 94 -67.88 -29.78 -26.69
CA GLY A 94 -67.83 -28.88 -25.53
C GLY A 94 -68.36 -29.47 -24.22
N GLN A 95 -68.93 -30.68 -24.22
CA GLN A 95 -69.53 -31.30 -23.03
C GLN A 95 -68.80 -32.55 -22.51
N THR A 96 -67.77 -33.02 -23.19
CA THR A 96 -66.98 -34.19 -22.75
C THR A 96 -65.50 -33.94 -22.98
N ASP A 97 -64.64 -34.37 -22.05
CA ASP A 97 -63.16 -34.31 -22.16
C ASP A 97 -62.57 -35.23 -23.26
N VAL A 98 -63.42 -35.71 -24.17
CA VAL A 98 -63.07 -36.61 -25.27
C VAL A 98 -63.50 -35.96 -26.58
N ASP A 99 -62.55 -35.89 -27.52
CA ASP A 99 -62.70 -35.32 -28.86
C ASP A 99 -63.71 -36.14 -29.69
N HIS A 100 -64.96 -35.67 -29.78
CA HIS A 100 -66.00 -36.28 -30.62
C HIS A 100 -66.26 -35.44 -31.87
N PRO A 101 -66.49 -36.04 -33.05
CA PRO A 101 -66.71 -37.46 -33.34
C PRO A 101 -65.44 -38.21 -33.81
N LEU A 102 -65.34 -39.48 -33.41
CA LEU A 102 -64.24 -40.40 -33.76
C LEU A 102 -64.67 -41.38 -34.87
N CYS A 103 -63.70 -41.86 -35.66
CA CYS A 103 -63.93 -42.98 -36.59
C CYS A 103 -63.87 -44.33 -35.85
N GLU A 104 -64.38 -45.41 -36.48
CA GLU A 104 -64.38 -46.77 -35.92
C GLU A 104 -63.03 -47.18 -35.30
N GLU A 105 -61.92 -47.04 -36.03
CA GLU A 105 -60.57 -47.35 -35.53
C GLU A 105 -60.13 -46.47 -34.34
N CYS A 106 -60.55 -45.20 -34.32
CA CYS A 106 -60.23 -44.29 -33.21
C CYS A 106 -61.13 -44.53 -31.99
N THR A 107 -62.36 -45.01 -32.20
CA THR A 107 -63.26 -45.45 -31.14
C THR A 107 -62.74 -46.74 -30.53
N ASP A 108 -62.27 -47.70 -31.33
CA ASP A 108 -61.65 -48.94 -30.84
C ASP A 108 -60.37 -48.65 -30.03
N THR A 109 -59.51 -47.76 -30.55
CA THR A 109 -58.31 -47.32 -29.80
C THR A 109 -58.68 -46.61 -28.50
N LEU A 110 -59.77 -45.83 -28.49
CA LEU A 110 -60.27 -45.19 -27.27
C LEU A 110 -60.84 -46.22 -26.29
N LEU A 111 -61.57 -47.22 -26.78
CA LEU A 111 -62.10 -48.31 -25.94
C LEU A 111 -60.97 -49.14 -25.33
N ASP A 112 -59.93 -49.50 -26.10
CA ASP A 112 -58.73 -50.16 -25.56
C ASP A 112 -58.02 -49.30 -24.49
N GLN A 113 -57.98 -47.98 -24.70
CA GLN A 113 -57.44 -47.03 -23.73
C GLN A 113 -58.31 -46.96 -22.46
N LEU A 114 -59.63 -46.94 -22.61
CA LEU A 114 -60.59 -46.94 -21.51
C LEU A 114 -60.55 -48.27 -20.75
N ASP A 115 -60.44 -49.42 -21.41
CA ASP A 115 -60.30 -50.73 -20.78
C ASP A 115 -58.98 -50.85 -20.02
N THR A 116 -57.90 -50.30 -20.59
CA THR A 116 -56.61 -50.23 -19.90
C THR A 116 -56.72 -49.33 -18.65
N GLN A 117 -57.37 -48.17 -18.77
CA GLN A 117 -57.64 -47.29 -17.63
C GLN A 117 -58.52 -47.97 -16.58
N LEU A 118 -59.58 -48.66 -16.99
CA LEU A 118 -60.47 -49.41 -16.09
C LEU A 118 -59.71 -50.50 -15.35
N ASN A 119 -58.83 -51.24 -16.03
CA ASN A 119 -58.02 -52.29 -15.39
C ASN A 119 -56.99 -51.70 -14.42
N ILE A 120 -56.38 -50.55 -14.75
CA ILE A 120 -55.49 -49.83 -13.83
C ILE A 120 -56.28 -49.38 -12.60
N THR A 121 -57.43 -48.73 -12.78
CA THR A 121 -58.29 -48.28 -11.68
C THR A 121 -58.84 -49.45 -10.86
N GLU A 122 -59.17 -50.58 -11.48
CA GLU A 122 -59.62 -51.77 -10.78
C GLU A 122 -58.50 -52.39 -9.96
N ASN A 123 -57.27 -52.44 -10.48
CA ASN A 123 -56.10 -52.89 -9.74
C ASN A 123 -55.77 -51.94 -8.58
N GLU A 124 -55.83 -50.62 -8.78
CA GLU A 124 -55.72 -49.63 -7.71
C GLU A 124 -56.79 -49.86 -6.63
N CYS A 125 -58.04 -50.06 -7.02
CA CYS A 125 -59.13 -50.38 -6.10
C CYS A 125 -58.89 -51.70 -5.35
N GLN A 126 -58.37 -52.73 -6.01
CA GLN A 126 -58.01 -54.00 -5.37
C GLN A 126 -56.83 -53.82 -4.38
N ASN A 127 -55.84 -53.00 -4.71
CA ASN A 127 -54.74 -52.67 -3.81
C ASN A 127 -55.23 -51.88 -2.59
N TYR A 128 -56.11 -50.89 -2.78
CA TYR A 128 -56.74 -50.17 -1.67
C TYR A 128 -57.59 -51.10 -0.79
N LYS A 129 -58.38 -52.01 -1.38
CA LYS A 129 -59.13 -53.02 -0.63
C LYS A 129 -58.21 -53.93 0.19
N ARG A 130 -57.11 -54.39 -0.40
CA ARG A 130 -56.11 -55.20 0.30
C ARG A 130 -55.45 -54.44 1.45
N CYS A 131 -55.13 -53.16 1.26
CA CYS A 131 -54.64 -52.30 2.34
C CYS A 131 -55.69 -52.12 3.45
N LEU A 132 -56.96 -51.93 3.10
CA LEU A 132 -58.06 -51.85 4.06
C LEU A 132 -58.24 -53.14 4.85
N GLU A 133 -58.20 -54.31 4.19
CA GLU A 133 -58.27 -55.62 4.85
C GLU A 133 -57.11 -55.81 5.84
N ILE A 134 -55.90 -55.37 5.49
CA ILE A 134 -54.74 -55.40 6.39
C ILE A 134 -54.97 -54.48 7.60
N LEU A 135 -55.49 -53.27 7.39
CA LEU A 135 -55.82 -52.31 8.46
C LEU A 135 -56.96 -52.81 9.37
N GLU A 136 -57.95 -53.51 8.82
CA GLU A 136 -59.06 -54.13 9.56
C GLU A 136 -58.59 -55.33 10.39
N GLN A 137 -57.57 -56.07 9.91
CA GLN A 137 -56.95 -57.19 10.61
C GLN A 137 -55.90 -56.78 11.65
N MET A 138 -55.56 -55.48 11.74
CA MET A 138 -54.68 -55.00 12.80
C MET A 138 -55.35 -55.19 14.16
N ASN A 139 -54.63 -55.86 15.08
CA ASN A 139 -55.10 -56.07 16.44
C ASN A 139 -55.18 -54.74 17.20
N GLU A 140 -56.04 -54.67 18.21
CA GLU A 140 -56.14 -53.48 19.08
C GLU A 140 -54.80 -53.14 19.74
N ASP A 141 -53.98 -54.15 20.09
CA ASP A 141 -52.61 -53.98 20.60
C ASP A 141 -51.69 -53.21 19.63
N ASP A 142 -51.85 -53.40 18.31
CA ASP A 142 -51.03 -52.70 17.32
C ASP A 142 -51.53 -51.27 17.10
N LYS A 143 -52.84 -51.04 17.19
CA LYS A 143 -53.41 -49.68 17.20
C LYS A 143 -52.96 -48.88 18.43
N GLU A 144 -52.90 -49.52 19.60
CA GLU A 144 -52.38 -48.87 20.81
C GLU A 144 -50.89 -48.54 20.71
N LYS A 145 -50.06 -49.41 20.11
CA LYS A 145 -48.64 -49.11 19.82
C LYS A 145 -48.49 -47.93 18.87
N LEU A 146 -49.24 -47.90 17.76
CA LEU A 146 -49.20 -46.77 16.81
C LEU A 146 -49.67 -45.46 17.47
N GLN A 147 -50.70 -45.52 18.34
CA GLN A 147 -51.16 -44.34 19.08
C GLN A 147 -50.13 -43.87 20.13
N ALA A 148 -49.39 -44.79 20.74
CA ALA A 148 -48.29 -44.44 21.64
C ALA A 148 -47.13 -43.79 20.87
N GLU A 149 -46.75 -44.35 19.73
CA GLU A 149 -45.72 -43.80 18.85
C GLU A 149 -46.10 -42.41 18.30
N LEU A 150 -47.35 -42.22 17.89
CA LEU A 150 -47.87 -40.90 17.49
C LEU A 150 -47.77 -39.85 18.61
N LYS A 151 -48.03 -40.26 19.86
CA LYS A 151 -47.92 -39.35 21.01
C LYS A 151 -46.46 -39.03 21.34
N GLU A 152 -45.56 -40.01 21.22
CA GLU A 152 -44.13 -39.83 21.41
C GLU A 152 -43.55 -38.88 20.35
N LEU A 153 -43.88 -39.12 19.08
CA LEU A 153 -43.46 -38.27 17.96
C LEU A 153 -44.04 -36.85 18.06
N ALA A 154 -45.29 -36.68 18.50
CA ALA A 154 -45.86 -35.36 18.71
C ALA A 154 -45.15 -34.59 19.84
N LEU A 155 -44.71 -35.29 20.90
CA LEU A 155 -43.91 -34.72 21.97
C LEU A 155 -42.50 -34.32 21.50
N GLU A 156 -41.89 -35.15 20.66
CA GLU A 156 -40.59 -34.87 20.05
C GLU A 156 -40.68 -33.69 19.06
N GLU A 157 -41.72 -33.62 18.24
CA GLU A 157 -41.98 -32.49 17.34
C GLU A 157 -42.08 -31.17 18.10
N GLU A 158 -42.85 -31.12 19.19
CA GLU A 158 -42.97 -29.91 20.02
C GLU A 158 -41.62 -29.50 20.64
N GLN A 159 -40.83 -30.48 21.11
CA GLN A 159 -39.48 -30.21 21.64
C GLN A 159 -38.56 -29.64 20.57
N LEU A 160 -38.56 -30.22 19.37
CA LEU A 160 -37.74 -29.76 18.24
C LEU A 160 -38.15 -28.37 17.76
N ILE A 161 -39.45 -28.05 17.77
CA ILE A 161 -39.95 -26.71 17.45
C ILE A 161 -39.41 -25.70 18.46
N GLN A 162 -39.47 -26.01 19.77
CA GLN A 162 -38.96 -25.12 20.81
C GLN A 162 -37.45 -24.90 20.67
N GLU A 163 -36.69 -25.95 20.38
CA GLU A 163 -35.25 -25.84 20.12
C GLU A 163 -34.95 -24.99 18.88
N LEU A 164 -35.72 -25.15 17.80
CA LEU A 164 -35.62 -24.35 16.59
C LEU A 164 -35.85 -22.87 16.87
N GLU A 165 -36.91 -22.52 17.61
CA GLU A 165 -37.19 -21.14 17.98
C GLU A 165 -36.05 -20.50 18.77
N ASP A 166 -35.47 -21.24 19.70
CA ASP A 166 -34.37 -20.73 20.53
C ASP A 166 -33.08 -20.56 19.71
N VAL A 167 -32.80 -21.47 18.78
CA VAL A 167 -31.71 -21.32 17.81
C VAL A 167 -31.94 -20.11 16.91
N GLU A 168 -33.17 -19.85 16.46
CA GLU A 168 -33.47 -18.68 15.64
C GLU A 168 -33.33 -17.36 16.41
N LYS A 169 -33.76 -17.32 17.68
CA LYS A 169 -33.53 -16.17 18.57
C LYS A 169 -32.03 -15.92 18.75
N ASN A 170 -31.27 -16.97 19.04
CA ASN A 170 -29.81 -16.89 19.18
C ASN A 170 -29.15 -16.42 17.88
N ARG A 171 -29.61 -16.90 16.72
CA ARG A 171 -29.10 -16.47 15.41
C ARG A 171 -29.31 -14.97 15.17
N LYS A 172 -30.46 -14.41 15.58
CA LYS A 172 -30.74 -12.97 15.48
C LYS A 172 -29.81 -12.15 16.38
N ILE A 173 -29.64 -12.56 17.63
CA ILE A 173 -28.73 -11.89 18.58
C ILE A 173 -27.29 -11.89 18.05
N VAL A 174 -26.81 -13.05 17.59
CA VAL A 174 -25.45 -13.18 17.04
C VAL A 174 -25.27 -12.33 15.78
N ALA A 175 -26.30 -12.22 14.92
CA ALA A 175 -26.24 -11.36 13.74
C ALA A 175 -26.13 -9.87 14.10
N GLU A 176 -26.89 -9.41 15.09
CA GLU A 176 -26.80 -8.02 15.58
C GLU A 176 -25.44 -7.73 16.23
N ASP A 177 -24.93 -8.66 17.04
CA ASP A 177 -23.61 -8.56 17.64
C ASP A 177 -22.50 -8.54 16.58
N PHE A 178 -22.64 -9.35 15.52
CA PHE A 178 -21.67 -9.40 14.43
C PHE A 178 -21.59 -8.08 13.66
N GLU A 179 -22.73 -7.46 13.33
CA GLU A 179 -22.72 -6.17 12.66
C GLU A 179 -22.16 -5.05 13.56
N ARG A 180 -22.41 -5.10 14.87
CA ARG A 180 -21.79 -4.17 15.84
C ARG A 180 -20.26 -4.30 15.84
N VAL A 181 -19.75 -5.53 15.93
CA VAL A 181 -18.31 -5.80 15.93
C VAL A 181 -17.67 -5.41 14.60
N ARG A 182 -18.35 -5.66 13.47
CA ARG A 182 -17.87 -5.22 12.15
C ARG A 182 -17.72 -3.70 12.08
N ALA A 183 -18.73 -2.95 12.50
CA ALA A 183 -18.68 -1.49 12.50
C ALA A 183 -17.54 -0.94 13.39
N GLU A 184 -17.29 -1.58 14.54
CA GLU A 184 -16.18 -1.22 15.41
C GLU A 184 -14.81 -1.56 14.78
N ALA A 185 -14.69 -2.70 14.10
CA ALA A 185 -13.48 -3.08 13.38
C ALA A 185 -13.15 -2.09 12.25
N GLU A 186 -14.15 -1.68 11.46
CA GLU A 186 -13.97 -0.68 10.40
C GLU A 186 -13.54 0.69 10.96
N ARG A 187 -14.10 1.10 12.10
CA ARG A 187 -13.67 2.33 12.79
C ARG A 187 -12.21 2.24 13.22
N LEU A 188 -11.81 1.13 13.85
CA LEU A 188 -10.44 0.91 14.29
C LEU A 188 -9.45 0.86 13.12
N GLU A 189 -9.83 0.26 12.00
CA GLU A 189 -8.99 0.22 10.78
C GLU A 189 -8.76 1.64 10.21
N GLN A 190 -9.77 2.50 10.25
CA GLN A 190 -9.62 3.91 9.84
C GLN A 190 -8.68 4.69 10.79
N GLU A 191 -8.80 4.48 12.10
CA GLU A 191 -7.91 5.07 13.10
C GLU A 191 -6.47 4.58 12.93
N GLU A 192 -6.27 3.29 12.69
CA GLU A 192 -4.95 2.71 12.40
C GLU A 192 -4.36 3.32 11.13
N ALA A 193 -5.14 3.44 10.06
CA ALA A 193 -4.68 4.05 8.82
C ALA A 193 -4.29 5.53 8.98
N GLN A 194 -4.99 6.28 9.84
CA GLN A 194 -4.61 7.66 10.19
C GLN A 194 -3.30 7.67 10.97
N TYR A 195 -3.20 6.84 12.01
CA TYR A 195 -1.98 6.71 12.81
C TYR A 195 -0.76 6.31 11.96
N GLN A 196 -0.92 5.39 11.02
CA GLN A 196 0.15 4.97 10.11
C GLN A 196 0.63 6.13 9.22
N LYS A 197 -0.26 7.03 8.78
CA LYS A 197 0.13 8.22 8.01
C LYS A 197 0.95 9.18 8.86
N GLU A 198 0.47 9.49 10.06
CA GLU A 198 1.20 10.36 11.01
C GLU A 198 2.57 9.76 11.35
N TYR A 199 2.63 8.47 11.61
CA TYR A 199 3.89 7.76 11.85
C TYR A 199 4.86 7.88 10.66
N CYS A 200 4.38 7.69 9.43
CA CYS A 200 5.19 7.86 8.23
C CYS A 200 5.72 9.29 8.10
N GLU A 201 4.90 10.30 8.41
CA GLU A 201 5.30 11.71 8.38
C GLU A 201 6.38 12.01 9.43
N PHE A 202 6.20 11.56 10.67
CA PHE A 202 7.22 11.69 11.72
C PHE A 202 8.50 10.96 11.33
N LYS A 203 8.40 9.78 10.72
CA LYS A 203 9.56 9.02 10.28
C LYS A 203 10.33 9.75 9.18
N ARG A 204 9.63 10.39 8.24
CA ARG A 204 10.25 11.23 7.21
C ARG A 204 11.00 12.40 7.85
N GLN A 205 10.37 13.12 8.77
CA GLN A 205 11.01 14.25 9.48
C GLN A 205 12.26 13.79 10.25
N GLN A 206 12.21 12.63 10.91
CA GLN A 206 13.37 12.07 11.59
C GLN A 206 14.53 11.82 10.61
N LEU A 207 14.26 11.24 9.44
CA LEU A 207 15.30 10.98 8.44
C LEU A 207 15.92 12.27 7.88
N GLU A 208 15.10 13.30 7.65
CA GLU A 208 15.57 14.62 7.22
C GLU A 208 16.51 15.25 8.25
N LEU A 209 16.14 15.22 9.53
CA LEU A 209 16.97 15.73 10.62
C LEU A 209 18.27 14.92 10.78
N ASP A 210 18.22 13.61 10.63
CA ASP A 210 19.41 12.75 10.69
C ASP A 210 20.40 13.08 9.56
N ASP A 211 19.91 13.39 8.36
CA ASP A 211 20.74 13.78 7.22
C ASP A 211 21.33 15.20 7.39
N GLU A 212 20.55 16.14 7.94
CA GLU A 212 21.06 17.45 8.34
C GLU A 212 22.16 17.34 9.39
N LEU A 213 21.97 16.51 10.42
CA LEU A 213 22.96 16.27 11.47
C LEU A 213 24.25 15.72 10.89
N LYS A 214 24.19 14.72 9.99
CA LYS A 214 25.37 14.18 9.31
C LYS A 214 26.07 15.25 8.46
N SER A 215 25.31 16.10 7.77
CA SER A 215 25.86 17.19 6.97
C SER A 215 26.65 18.18 7.84
N VAL A 216 26.08 18.59 8.97
CA VAL A 216 26.74 19.51 9.92
C VAL A 216 27.98 18.86 10.54
N ASP A 217 27.91 17.58 10.94
CA ASP A 217 29.07 16.86 11.47
C ASP A 217 30.21 16.80 10.45
N ASN A 218 29.90 16.56 9.18
CA ASN A 218 30.90 16.60 8.10
C ASN A 218 31.53 17.98 7.94
N GLN A 219 30.75 19.06 8.02
CA GLN A 219 31.27 20.43 7.98
C GLN A 219 32.16 20.73 9.18
N MET A 220 31.76 20.30 10.38
CA MET A 220 32.55 20.45 11.59
C MET A 220 33.89 19.72 11.47
N ARG A 221 33.88 18.46 11.00
CA ARG A 221 35.11 17.69 10.74
C ARG A 221 36.00 18.37 9.71
N TYR A 222 35.43 18.89 8.62
CA TYR A 222 36.18 19.62 7.62
C TYR A 222 36.86 20.86 8.23
N ALA A 223 36.12 21.68 8.97
CA ALA A 223 36.66 22.85 9.65
C ALA A 223 37.77 22.48 10.65
N GLN A 224 37.56 21.40 11.43
CA GLN A 224 38.57 20.90 12.37
C GLN A 224 39.84 20.46 11.63
N MET A 225 39.72 19.74 10.52
CA MET A 225 40.88 19.35 9.70
C MET A 225 41.63 20.55 9.13
N GLN A 226 40.92 21.60 8.70
CA GLN A 226 41.58 22.84 8.23
C GLN A 226 42.30 23.54 9.39
N LEU A 227 41.67 23.59 10.56
CA LEU A 227 42.28 24.15 11.77
C LEU A 227 43.55 23.37 12.15
N ASP A 228 43.50 22.04 12.13
CA ASP A 228 44.65 21.19 12.41
C ASP A 228 45.77 21.38 11.38
N LYS A 229 45.43 21.57 10.10
CA LYS A 229 46.41 21.93 9.06
C LYS A 229 47.07 23.27 9.36
N LEU A 230 46.27 24.30 9.68
CA LEU A 230 46.78 25.63 10.00
C LEU A 230 47.67 25.62 11.26
N LYS A 231 47.29 24.86 12.28
CA LYS A 231 48.11 24.64 13.48
C LYS A 231 49.44 23.98 13.17
N LYS A 232 49.43 22.94 12.33
CA LYS A 232 50.65 22.24 11.89
C LYS A 232 51.53 23.12 11.02
N THR A 233 50.94 23.98 10.19
CA THR A 233 51.67 24.99 9.40
C THR A 233 51.99 26.21 10.25
N ASN A 234 52.87 26.05 11.23
CA ASN A 234 53.44 27.20 11.92
C ASN A 234 54.29 28.00 10.91
N VAL A 235 53.86 29.23 10.60
CA VAL A 235 54.51 30.13 9.64
C VAL A 235 55.99 30.34 9.98
N PHE A 236 56.36 30.30 11.27
CA PHE A 236 57.76 30.44 11.70
C PHE A 236 58.60 29.21 11.36
N ASN A 237 58.06 28.00 11.54
CA ASN A 237 58.76 26.76 11.17
C ASN A 237 58.86 26.60 9.65
N ALA A 238 57.86 27.10 8.90
CA ALA A 238 57.87 27.09 7.44
C ALA A 238 58.84 28.13 6.84
N THR A 239 59.03 29.28 7.50
CA THR A 239 59.88 30.38 6.99
C THR A 239 61.33 30.28 7.48
N PHE A 240 61.56 29.73 8.68
CA PHE A 240 62.88 29.58 9.29
C PHE A 240 63.06 28.15 9.80
N HIS A 241 63.46 27.25 8.90
CA HIS A 241 63.72 25.87 9.27
C HIS A 241 65.11 25.76 9.88
N ILE A 242 65.18 25.70 11.22
CA ILE A 242 66.42 25.45 11.97
C ILE A 242 66.58 23.94 12.11
N TRP A 243 67.62 23.39 11.51
CA TRP A 243 67.92 21.96 11.60
C TRP A 243 69.40 21.68 11.80
N HIS A 244 69.82 20.43 11.96
CA HIS A 244 71.24 20.09 12.11
C HIS A 244 71.74 19.23 10.94
N SER A 245 72.92 19.55 10.43
CA SER A 245 73.62 18.75 9.43
C SER A 245 74.97 18.32 10.01
N GLY A 246 75.01 17.10 10.56
CA GLY A 246 76.18 16.55 11.24
C GLY A 246 76.55 17.35 12.49
N GLN A 247 77.66 18.09 12.43
CA GLN A 247 78.18 18.91 13.53
C GLN A 247 77.80 20.41 13.41
N PHE A 248 77.04 20.79 12.37
CA PHE A 248 76.64 22.16 12.12
C PHE A 248 75.14 22.36 12.38
N GLY A 249 74.79 23.48 13.02
CA GLY A 249 73.44 24.03 12.94
C GLY A 249 73.20 24.64 11.57
N THR A 250 72.03 24.42 11.00
CA THR A 250 71.60 24.94 9.70
C THR A 250 70.32 25.75 9.86
N ILE A 251 70.20 26.86 9.14
CA ILE A 251 68.98 27.66 9.06
C ILE A 251 68.62 27.85 7.59
N ASN A 252 67.42 27.45 7.17
CA ASN A 252 67.00 27.47 5.76
C ASN A 252 68.07 26.89 4.82
N ASN A 253 68.66 25.77 5.24
CA ASN A 253 69.73 25.03 4.55
C ASN A 253 71.13 25.69 4.55
N PHE A 254 71.34 26.84 5.18
CA PHE A 254 72.66 27.46 5.33
C PHE A 254 73.38 26.97 6.59
N ARG A 255 74.63 26.50 6.46
CA ARG A 255 75.43 26.01 7.59
C ARG A 255 76.06 27.15 8.37
N LEU A 256 75.74 27.22 9.65
CA LEU A 256 76.29 28.21 10.58
C LEU A 256 77.53 27.63 11.28
N GLY A 257 78.68 27.70 10.61
CA GLY A 257 79.95 27.32 11.20
C GLY A 257 80.99 26.91 10.17
N ARG A 258 82.24 26.79 10.63
CA ARG A 258 83.34 26.27 9.82
C ARG A 258 84.14 25.26 10.64
N LEU A 259 84.41 24.10 10.06
CA LEU A 259 85.35 23.14 10.64
C LEU A 259 86.58 23.02 9.74
N PRO A 260 87.76 22.65 10.30
CA PRO A 260 88.95 22.40 9.48
C PRO A 260 88.75 21.31 8.41
N SER A 261 87.84 20.35 8.66
CA SER A 261 87.51 19.25 7.75
C SER A 261 86.55 19.64 6.62
N VAL A 262 85.70 20.65 6.82
CA VAL A 262 84.72 21.12 5.83
C VAL A 262 84.74 22.65 5.82
N PRO A 263 85.48 23.27 4.87
CA PRO A 263 85.50 24.72 4.75
C PRO A 263 84.17 25.20 4.15
N VAL A 264 83.35 25.83 4.98
CA VAL A 264 82.12 26.51 4.55
C VAL A 264 82.48 27.92 4.08
N GLU A 265 81.89 28.36 2.97
CA GLU A 265 82.12 29.69 2.41
C GLU A 265 81.52 30.78 3.31
N TRP A 266 82.22 31.91 3.45
CA TRP A 266 81.75 33.01 4.28
C TRP A 266 80.42 33.59 3.81
N ASN A 267 80.11 33.54 2.51
CA ASN A 267 78.81 33.94 2.00
C ASN A 267 77.66 33.09 2.57
N GLU A 268 77.87 31.79 2.76
CA GLU A 268 76.89 30.88 3.37
C GLU A 268 76.71 31.19 4.86
N ILE A 269 77.81 31.44 5.58
CA ILE A 269 77.79 31.81 7.00
C ILE A 269 77.11 33.17 7.20
N ASN A 270 77.42 34.15 6.36
CA ASN A 270 76.83 35.47 6.42
C ASN A 270 75.33 35.44 6.07
N ALA A 271 74.92 34.60 5.11
CA ALA A 271 73.52 34.35 4.81
C ALA A 271 72.80 33.71 6.01
N ALA A 272 73.43 32.72 6.67
CA ALA A 272 72.89 32.10 7.88
C ALA A 272 72.70 33.12 9.01
N TRP A 273 73.68 34.01 9.24
CA TRP A 273 73.55 35.12 10.19
C TRP A 273 72.43 36.09 9.79
N GLY A 274 72.28 36.40 8.51
CA GLY A 274 71.19 37.22 8.01
C GLY A 274 69.81 36.63 8.28
N GLN A 275 69.64 35.33 8.04
CA GLN A 275 68.41 34.61 8.36
C GLN A 275 68.15 34.58 9.87
N THR A 276 69.20 34.44 10.68
CA THR A 276 69.11 34.42 12.15
C THR A 276 68.69 35.78 12.71
N VAL A 277 69.23 36.87 12.17
CA VAL A 277 68.84 38.25 12.54
C VAL A 277 67.41 38.53 12.09
N LEU A 278 67.02 38.10 10.89
CA LEU A 278 65.66 38.27 10.39
C LEU A 278 64.65 37.51 11.25
N LEU A 279 64.97 36.29 11.67
CA LEU A 279 64.15 35.51 12.59
C LEU A 279 63.96 36.24 13.92
N LEU A 280 65.04 36.70 14.56
CA LEU A 280 64.95 37.40 15.84
C LEU A 280 64.18 38.73 15.70
N HIS A 281 64.39 39.46 14.59
CA HIS A 281 63.62 40.67 14.29
C HIS A 281 62.12 40.38 14.08
N ALA A 282 61.78 39.31 13.36
CA ALA A 282 60.38 38.90 13.14
C ALA A 282 59.70 38.46 14.44
N LEU A 283 60.42 37.72 15.30
CA LEU A 283 59.93 37.31 16.63
C LEU A 283 59.75 38.52 17.56
N ALA A 284 60.72 39.43 17.60
CA ALA A 284 60.63 40.66 18.37
C ALA A 284 59.45 41.53 17.93
N ASN A 285 59.24 41.67 16.61
CA ASN A 285 58.10 42.41 16.07
C ASN A 285 56.76 41.74 16.39
N LYS A 286 56.68 40.40 16.34
CA LYS A 286 55.46 39.65 16.74
C LYS A 286 55.12 39.84 18.22
N MET A 287 56.13 39.92 19.09
CA MET A 287 55.92 40.18 20.52
C MET A 287 55.80 41.68 20.86
N GLY A 288 56.00 42.57 19.88
CA GLY A 288 56.06 44.01 20.10
C GLY A 288 57.24 44.47 20.98
N LEU A 289 58.30 43.65 21.09
CA LEU A 289 59.45 43.94 21.93
C LEU A 289 60.40 44.90 21.22
N LYS A 290 60.76 45.99 21.91
CA LYS A 290 61.86 46.87 21.51
C LYS A 290 63.07 46.59 22.38
N PHE A 291 64.17 46.17 21.76
CA PHE A 291 65.45 45.96 22.44
C PHE A 291 65.99 47.28 23.00
N GLN A 292 66.63 47.22 24.18
CA GLN A 292 67.02 48.41 24.94
C GLN A 292 68.38 48.99 24.53
N ARG A 293 69.31 48.12 24.08
CA ARG A 293 70.71 48.49 23.82
C ARG A 293 71.07 48.50 22.33
N TYR A 294 70.45 47.62 21.56
CA TYR A 294 70.79 47.43 20.15
C TYR A 294 69.53 47.38 19.30
N ARG A 295 69.64 47.78 18.05
CA ARG A 295 68.61 47.62 17.04
C ARG A 295 69.10 46.63 15.99
N LEU A 296 68.29 45.62 15.72
CA LEU A 296 68.56 44.62 14.68
C LEU A 296 68.16 45.18 13.31
N VAL A 297 69.07 45.16 12.34
CA VAL A 297 68.78 45.53 10.95
C VAL A 297 69.08 44.31 10.05
N PRO A 298 68.05 43.53 9.67
CA PRO A 298 68.24 42.42 8.76
C PRO A 298 68.51 42.96 7.35
N PHE A 299 69.70 42.69 6.82
CA PHE A 299 70.13 43.11 5.49
C PHE A 299 70.73 41.92 4.71
N GLY A 300 70.01 40.80 4.71
CA GLY A 300 70.44 39.55 4.08
C GLY A 300 71.86 39.17 4.51
N ASN A 301 72.75 38.97 3.54
CA ASN A 301 74.13 38.52 3.77
C ASN A 301 75.04 39.59 4.40
N HIS A 302 74.57 40.82 4.62
CA HIS A 302 75.35 41.88 5.29
C HIS A 302 74.56 42.47 6.45
N SER A 303 73.90 41.61 7.22
CA SER A 303 73.13 42.05 8.39
C SER A 303 74.04 42.66 9.46
N TYR A 304 73.54 43.67 10.17
CA TYR A 304 74.29 44.41 11.19
C TYR A 304 73.40 44.86 12.35
N LEU A 305 74.04 45.22 13.46
CA LEU A 305 73.39 45.79 14.64
C LEU A 305 73.82 47.24 14.82
N GLU A 306 72.87 48.10 15.17
CA GLU A 306 73.12 49.49 15.56
C GLU A 306 73.05 49.61 17.08
N SER A 307 74.06 50.21 17.71
CA SER A 307 73.98 50.54 19.13
C SER A 307 73.10 51.78 19.34
N LEU A 308 72.13 51.71 20.26
CA LEU A 308 71.27 52.85 20.58
C LEU A 308 72.02 53.91 21.42
N THR A 309 73.09 53.52 22.11
CA THR A 309 73.93 54.41 22.92
C THR A 309 74.99 55.13 22.10
N ASP A 310 75.39 54.57 20.95
CA ASP A 310 76.42 55.12 20.08
C ASP A 310 76.02 54.92 18.60
N LYS A 311 75.41 55.95 18.02
CA LYS A 311 74.94 55.93 16.62
C LYS A 311 76.06 55.75 15.60
N SER A 312 77.33 55.94 15.97
CA SER A 312 78.47 55.75 15.06
C SER A 312 78.99 54.31 15.05
N LYS A 313 78.48 53.44 15.91
CA LYS A 313 78.99 52.07 16.08
C LYS A 313 78.06 51.06 15.40
N GLU A 314 78.36 50.80 14.14
CA GLU A 314 77.81 49.67 13.39
C GLU A 314 78.56 48.39 13.76
N LEU A 315 77.80 47.37 14.15
CA LEU A 315 78.31 46.06 14.53
C LEU A 315 77.92 45.05 13.43
N PRO A 316 78.78 44.85 12.41
CA PRO A 316 78.48 43.94 11.31
C PRO A 316 78.51 42.48 11.77
N LEU A 317 77.46 41.73 11.42
CA LEU A 317 77.37 40.27 11.60
C LEU A 317 77.78 39.50 10.33
N TYR A 318 78.67 40.08 9.53
CA TYR A 318 79.22 39.44 8.35
C TYR A 318 80.75 39.55 8.33
N CYS A 319 81.36 38.61 7.62
CA CYS A 319 82.80 38.47 7.49
C CYS A 319 83.18 38.25 6.02
N SER A 320 84.18 38.96 5.50
CA SER A 320 84.55 38.91 4.07
C SER A 320 85.62 37.88 3.67
N GLY A 321 85.95 36.94 4.55
CA GLY A 321 87.03 35.95 4.40
C GLY A 321 88.47 36.49 4.55
N GLY A 322 89.33 35.74 5.25
CA GLY A 322 90.71 36.12 5.60
C GLY A 322 91.29 35.36 6.80
N LEU A 323 92.61 35.44 7.04
CA LEU A 323 93.27 34.86 8.22
C LEU A 323 92.86 35.60 9.50
N ARG A 324 92.46 34.89 10.58
CA ARG A 324 91.90 35.43 11.85
C ARG A 324 92.72 36.59 12.47
N PHE A 325 93.99 36.73 12.10
CA PHE A 325 94.90 37.81 12.51
C PHE A 325 94.56 39.21 11.97
N PHE A 326 93.89 39.32 10.82
CA PHE A 326 93.55 40.61 10.21
C PHE A 326 92.12 41.09 10.51
N TRP A 327 91.41 40.37 11.37
CA TRP A 327 90.01 40.67 11.66
C TRP A 327 89.92 41.55 12.89
N ASP A 328 89.22 42.66 12.72
CA ASP A 328 88.83 43.53 13.81
C ASP A 328 87.87 42.77 14.75
N ASN A 329 87.96 43.03 16.05
CA ASN A 329 87.09 42.42 17.07
C ASN A 329 85.60 42.77 16.86
N LYS A 330 85.25 43.62 15.87
CA LYS A 330 83.89 44.07 15.55
C LYS A 330 82.90 42.93 15.34
N PHE A 331 83.28 41.86 14.66
CA PHE A 331 82.40 40.71 14.45
C PHE A 331 82.13 39.96 15.77
N ASP A 332 83.16 39.76 16.60
CA ASP A 332 83.02 39.14 17.93
C ASP A 332 82.15 40.03 18.86
N HIS A 333 82.32 41.36 18.81
CA HIS A 333 81.44 42.30 19.53
C HIS A 333 80.00 42.28 19.00
N ALA A 334 79.81 42.11 17.69
CA ALA A 334 78.49 42.00 17.08
C ALA A 334 77.78 40.70 17.52
N MET A 335 78.50 39.58 17.59
CA MET A 335 77.96 38.32 18.10
C MET A 335 77.57 38.41 19.59
N VAL A 336 78.39 39.09 20.41
CA VAL A 336 78.06 39.34 21.82
C VAL A 336 76.83 40.24 21.95
N ALA A 337 76.74 41.31 21.15
CA ALA A 337 75.57 42.18 21.11
C ALA A 337 74.30 41.44 20.65
N PHE A 338 74.43 40.52 19.70
CA PHE A 338 73.34 39.66 19.26
C PHE A 338 72.89 38.71 20.37
N LEU A 339 73.82 38.06 21.08
CA LEU A 339 73.50 37.18 22.21
C LEU A 339 72.78 37.94 23.33
N ASP A 340 73.16 39.19 23.57
CA ASP A 340 72.49 40.06 24.52
C ASP A 340 71.03 40.38 24.11
N CYS A 341 70.77 40.53 22.80
CA CYS A 341 69.40 40.66 22.29
C CYS A 341 68.61 39.35 22.48
N VAL A 342 69.23 38.19 22.25
CA VAL A 342 68.60 36.88 22.49
C VAL A 342 68.29 36.68 23.98
N GLN A 343 69.18 37.10 24.88
CA GLN A 343 68.96 37.05 26.32
C GLN A 343 67.78 37.92 26.75
N GLN A 344 67.70 39.16 26.24
CA GLN A 344 66.55 40.04 26.47
C GLN A 344 65.24 39.42 25.95
N PHE A 345 65.30 38.80 24.78
CA PHE A 345 64.14 38.09 24.22
C PHE A 345 63.72 36.91 25.11
N LYS A 346 64.67 36.09 25.58
CA LYS A 346 64.40 34.97 26.48
C LYS A 346 63.72 35.42 27.77
N GLU A 347 64.21 36.46 28.42
CA GLU A 347 63.65 36.98 29.67
C GLU A 347 62.20 37.48 29.49
N GLU A 348 61.89 38.12 28.36
CA GLU A 348 60.54 38.57 28.06
C GLU A 348 59.60 37.40 27.73
N VAL A 349 60.09 36.34 27.08
CA VAL A 349 59.31 35.11 26.88
C VAL A 349 59.02 34.39 28.20
N GLU A 350 60.00 34.30 29.10
CA GLU A 350 59.80 33.71 30.43
C GLU A 350 58.80 34.50 31.27
N LYS A 351 58.85 35.85 31.23
CA LYS A 351 57.86 36.71 31.89
C LYS A 351 56.46 36.54 31.28
N ALA A 352 56.36 36.45 29.95
CA ALA A 352 55.09 36.23 29.26
C ALA A 352 54.49 34.86 29.62
N ASN A 353 55.29 33.80 29.63
CA ASN A 353 54.86 32.47 30.06
C ASN A 353 54.43 32.45 31.53
N ALA A 354 55.18 33.08 32.44
CA ALA A 354 54.79 33.17 33.84
C ALA A 354 53.49 33.98 34.06
N ARG A 355 53.18 34.96 33.20
CA ARG A 355 51.89 35.67 33.22
C ARG A 355 50.75 34.77 32.75
N LEU A 356 50.97 33.97 31.71
CA LEU A 356 49.99 33.00 31.21
C LEU A 356 49.70 31.89 32.23
N GLU A 357 50.73 31.37 32.92
CA GLU A 357 50.55 30.37 33.98
C GLU A 357 49.75 30.94 35.17
N LYS A 358 50.03 32.18 35.59
CA LYS A 358 49.25 32.86 36.65
C LYS A 358 47.80 33.10 36.25
N GLN A 359 47.52 33.43 34.99
CA GLN A 359 46.15 33.59 34.49
C GLN A 359 45.39 32.26 34.43
N ASN A 360 46.04 31.15 34.06
CA ASN A 360 45.43 29.83 34.09
C ASN A 360 45.11 29.32 35.51
N ILE A 361 45.94 29.64 36.51
CA ILE A 361 45.67 29.29 37.91
C ILE A 361 44.50 30.12 38.47
N THR A 362 44.32 31.37 38.02
CA THR A 362 43.18 32.21 38.45
C THR A 362 41.86 31.77 37.79
N ASN A 363 41.91 31.15 36.60
CA ASN A 363 40.75 30.67 35.87
C ASN A 363 40.32 29.23 36.21
N MET A 364 41.06 28.49 37.05
CA MET A 364 40.64 27.17 37.56
C MET A 364 39.46 27.21 38.56
N GLY A 365 38.77 28.36 38.70
CA GLY A 365 37.48 28.47 39.36
C GLY A 365 36.27 28.23 38.46
N ASN A 366 36.43 28.15 37.13
CA ASN A 366 35.33 27.88 36.19
C ASN A 366 35.81 27.01 35.01
N ASN A 367 35.14 25.86 34.87
CA ASN A 367 35.21 24.82 33.84
C ASN A 367 36.02 25.07 32.52
N VAL A 368 36.88 24.08 32.25
CA VAL A 368 37.13 23.35 30.97
C VAL A 368 37.71 24.11 29.76
N GLU A 369 38.93 23.69 29.39
CA GLU A 369 39.57 23.69 28.06
C GLU A 369 39.69 25.02 27.29
N LYS A 370 40.75 25.78 27.57
CA LYS A 370 41.49 26.51 26.52
C LYS A 370 42.99 26.44 26.79
N LEU A 371 43.69 25.55 26.08
CA LEU A 371 45.14 25.63 25.87
C LEU A 371 45.41 26.69 24.79
N PRO A 372 46.04 27.84 25.10
CA PRO A 372 46.48 28.77 24.07
C PRO A 372 47.83 28.32 23.49
N GLU A 373 47.94 28.45 22.17
CA GLU A 373 49.00 28.03 21.23
C GLU A 373 50.42 28.60 21.48
N PHE A 374 50.75 29.10 22.68
CA PHE A 374 52.03 29.75 22.94
C PHE A 374 53.19 28.79 23.26
N CYS A 375 52.91 27.55 23.66
CA CYS A 375 53.95 26.59 24.07
C CYS A 375 54.52 25.71 22.93
N LEU A 376 53.93 25.71 21.73
CA LEU A 376 54.33 24.78 20.66
C LEU A 376 55.44 25.29 19.73
N VAL A 377 56.00 26.49 19.98
CA VAL A 377 57.05 27.05 19.10
C VAL A 377 58.47 26.68 19.55
N ILE A 378 58.67 26.08 20.74
CA ILE A 378 60.01 25.74 21.27
C ILE A 378 60.10 24.29 21.81
N LYS A 379 59.25 23.39 21.30
CA LYS A 379 59.40 21.95 21.53
C LYS A 379 59.20 21.21 20.22
N GLU A 380 60.20 21.29 19.36
CA GLU A 380 60.62 20.24 18.42
C GLU A 380 62.10 20.43 18.09
#